data_AF-A0AA40KFS6-F1
#
_entry.id   AF-A0AA40KFS6-F1
#
_cell.length_a   1.000
_cell.length_b   1.000
_cell.length_c   1.000
_cell.angle_alpha   90.00
_cell.angle_beta   90.00
_cell.angle_gamma   90.00
#
_symmetry.space_group_name_H-M   'P 1'
#
loop_
_entity.id
_entity.type
_entity.pdbx_description
1 polymer ?
#
loop_
_entity_poly.entity_id
_entity_poly.type
_entity_poly.pdbx_seq_one_letter_code
_entity_poly.pdbx_strand_id
1 'polypeptide(L)'
;MKLTTAVYVSLLGLVTTVTFCTAKQLGTNGFQRGCKLEGLHPFLIVTYKNITISVDKITVPHGERVTVRCRELGKYKLVGDSLLHCRNASWSGKLPSCTPTTAISNYT
;
A
#
# COMPACT_ATOMS: atom_id res chain seq x y z
N MET A 1 -10.63 -3.07 -25.79
CA MET A 1 -9.66 -3.13 -26.91
C MET A 1 -10.42 -2.73 -28.17
N LYS A 2 -9.90 -1.83 -29.01
CA LYS A 2 -10.57 -1.44 -30.26
C LYS A 2 -9.63 -1.73 -31.44
N LEU A 3 -10.13 -2.47 -32.43
CA LEU A 3 -9.47 -2.62 -33.73
C LEU A 3 -9.80 -1.37 -34.56
N THR A 4 -8.77 -0.73 -35.10
CA THR A 4 -8.92 0.43 -35.98
C THR A 4 -8.12 0.20 -37.26
N THR A 5 -8.79 0.31 -38.41
CA THR A 5 -8.19 0.14 -39.73
C THR A 5 -7.69 1.50 -40.23
N ALA A 6 -6.42 1.59 -40.62
CA ALA A 6 -5.83 2.77 -41.25
C ALA A 6 -5.58 2.48 -42.73
N VAL A 7 -5.83 3.45 -43.61
CA VAL A 7 -5.65 3.30 -45.06
C VAL A 7 -4.45 4.14 -45.49
N TYR A 8 -3.43 3.51 -46.06
CA TYR A 8 -2.28 4.20 -46.65
C TYR A 8 -2.31 4.07 -48.17
N VAL A 9 -2.14 5.20 -48.85
CA VAL A 9 -2.00 5.27 -50.31
C VAL A 9 -0.51 5.41 -50.60
N SER A 10 0.11 4.35 -51.10
CA SER A 10 1.49 4.41 -51.59
C SER A 10 1.49 4.94 -53.03
N LEU A 11 2.54 5.68 -53.42
CA LEU A 11 2.70 6.36 -54.73
C LEU A 11 2.59 5.44 -55.97
N LEU A 12 2.45 4.12 -55.77
CA LEU A 12 2.23 3.10 -56.81
C LEU A 12 0.78 2.59 -56.88
N GLY A 13 -0.19 3.31 -56.31
CA GLY A 13 -1.63 3.02 -56.47
C GLY A 13 -2.15 1.83 -55.67
N LEU A 14 -1.32 1.18 -54.85
CA LEU A 14 -1.75 0.13 -53.94
C LEU A 14 -2.26 0.76 -52.63
N VAL A 15 -3.57 0.62 -52.42
CA VAL A 15 -4.24 0.97 -51.18
C VAL A 15 -3.98 -0.14 -50.17
N THR A 16 -3.12 0.11 -49.18
CA THR A 16 -2.85 -0.85 -48.11
C THR A 16 -3.71 -0.50 -46.90
N THR A 17 -4.59 -1.41 -46.50
CA THR A 17 -5.28 -1.35 -45.21
C THR A 17 -4.37 -1.95 -44.16
N VAL A 18 -3.96 -1.16 -43.17
CA VAL A 18 -3.21 -1.66 -42.02
C VAL A 18 -4.14 -1.69 -40.82
N THR A 19 -4.32 -2.88 -40.28
CA THR A 19 -5.12 -3.11 -39.05
C THR A 19 -4.21 -2.89 -37.85
N PHE A 20 -4.45 -1.82 -37.10
CA PHE A 20 -3.70 -1.56 -35.87
C PHE A 20 -4.59 -1.80 -34.64
N CYS A 21 -4.07 -2.57 -33.70
CA CYS A 21 -4.61 -2.66 -32.34
C CYS A 21 -4.15 -1.45 -31.54
N THR A 22 -5.01 -0.46 -31.34
CA THR A 22 -4.71 0.61 -30.39
C THR A 22 -5.06 0.15 -28.98
N ALA A 23 -4.04 0.02 -28.13
CA ALA A 23 -4.25 -0.10 -26.70
C ALA A 23 -4.75 1.26 -26.20
N LYS A 24 -6.05 1.36 -25.87
CA LYS A 24 -6.56 2.50 -25.10
C LYS A 24 -5.81 2.45 -23.77
N GLN A 25 -4.94 3.43 -23.50
CA GLN A 25 -4.46 3.69 -22.14
C GLN A 25 -5.73 3.89 -21.30
N LEU A 26 -6.06 2.89 -20.49
CA LEU A 26 -7.07 3.03 -19.47
C LEU A 26 -6.50 4.10 -18.56
N GLY A 27 -7.00 5.34 -18.70
CA GLY A 27 -6.62 6.44 -17.84
C GLY A 27 -6.61 5.91 -16.41
N THR A 28 -5.51 6.13 -15.71
CA THR A 28 -5.31 5.70 -14.33
C THR A 28 -6.32 6.42 -13.43
N ASN A 29 -7.57 5.96 -13.46
CA ASN A 29 -8.36 5.89 -12.24
C ASN A 29 -7.65 4.82 -11.40
N GLY A 30 -6.63 5.31 -10.69
CA GLY A 30 -5.41 4.60 -10.38
C GLY A 30 -5.62 3.30 -9.63
N PHE A 31 -4.88 2.27 -10.01
CA PHE A 31 -4.69 1.09 -9.19
C PHE A 31 -3.94 1.52 -7.92
N GLN A 32 -4.68 1.88 -6.89
CA GLN A 32 -4.13 2.31 -5.61
C GLN A 32 -3.43 1.12 -4.97
N ARG A 33 -2.14 1.28 -4.69
CA ARG A 33 -1.31 0.18 -4.19
C ARG A 33 -1.60 -0.08 -2.71
N GLY A 34 -1.59 -1.35 -2.34
CA GLY A 34 -1.63 -1.74 -0.94
C GLY A 34 -0.32 -1.41 -0.22
N CYS A 35 -0.37 -1.37 1.11
CA CYS A 35 0.73 -0.98 1.97
C CYS A 35 1.31 -2.22 2.65
N LYS A 36 2.64 -2.33 2.61
CA LYS A 36 3.37 -3.37 3.33
C LYS A 36 3.82 -2.84 4.68
N LEU A 37 3.78 -3.68 5.68
CA LEU A 37 4.32 -3.40 7.00
C LEU A 37 5.75 -3.92 6.98
N GLU A 38 6.72 -3.09 6.61
CA GLU A 38 8.15 -3.46 6.59
C GLU A 38 8.90 -2.64 7.63
N GLY A 39 9.90 -3.24 8.28
CA GLY A 39 10.80 -2.53 9.22
C GLY A 39 10.19 -2.19 10.58
N LEU A 40 9.13 -2.88 11.01
CA LEU A 40 8.55 -2.69 12.35
C LEU A 40 9.30 -3.50 13.41
N HIS A 41 9.31 -2.99 14.64
CA HIS A 41 10.00 -3.58 15.78
C HIS A 41 9.42 -4.98 16.14
N PRO A 42 10.23 -5.97 16.59
CA PRO A 42 9.76 -7.34 16.88
C PRO A 42 8.69 -7.45 17.98
N PHE A 43 8.62 -6.47 18.89
CA PHE A 43 7.61 -6.43 19.96
C PHE A 43 6.29 -5.77 19.56
N LEU A 44 6.14 -5.43 18.29
CA LEU A 44 5.00 -4.71 17.78
C LEU A 44 3.96 -5.72 17.26
N ILE A 45 2.71 -5.57 17.69
CA ILE A 45 1.59 -6.39 17.26
C ILE A 45 0.68 -5.51 16.41
N VAL A 46 0.42 -5.97 15.20
CA VAL A 46 -0.51 -5.33 14.28
C VAL A 46 -1.78 -6.17 14.19
N THR A 47 -2.93 -5.52 14.32
CA THR A 47 -4.26 -6.12 14.21
C THR A 47 -4.97 -5.55 12.99
N TYR A 48 -5.40 -6.43 12.10
CA TYR A 48 -6.17 -6.10 10.91
C TYR A 48 -7.43 -6.97 10.89
N LYS A 49 -8.60 -6.33 10.77
CA LYS A 49 -9.91 -7.03 10.79
C LYS A 49 -10.06 -8.00 11.97
N ASN A 50 -9.68 -7.54 13.17
CA ASN A 50 -9.70 -8.30 14.43
C ASN A 50 -8.76 -9.51 14.51
N ILE A 51 -7.82 -9.66 13.56
CA ILE A 51 -6.82 -10.73 13.56
C ILE A 51 -5.43 -10.13 13.71
N THR A 52 -4.58 -10.74 14.53
CA THR A 52 -3.17 -10.37 14.64
C THR A 52 -2.40 -10.91 13.45
N ILE A 53 -1.80 -10.01 12.68
CA ILE A 53 -1.06 -10.32 11.46
C ILE A 53 0.44 -10.27 11.71
N SER A 54 1.19 -11.16 11.07
CA SER A 54 2.64 -11.01 11.02
C SER A 54 2.98 -9.89 10.05
N VAL A 55 3.78 -8.93 10.54
CA VAL A 55 4.23 -7.72 9.82
C VAL A 55 4.68 -8.04 8.39
N ASP A 56 5.50 -9.08 8.21
CA ASP A 56 6.14 -9.37 6.91
C ASP A 56 5.30 -10.24 5.95
N LYS A 57 4.10 -10.68 6.35
CA LYS A 57 3.35 -11.72 5.61
C LYS A 57 2.22 -11.20 4.74
N ILE A 58 1.81 -9.94 4.89
CA ILE A 58 0.64 -9.42 4.18
C ILE A 58 0.84 -8.03 3.60
N THR A 59 0.06 -7.73 2.56
CA THR A 59 -0.10 -6.38 2.02
C THR A 59 -1.52 -5.91 2.32
N VAL A 60 -1.66 -4.78 2.99
CA VAL A 60 -2.97 -4.23 3.38
C VAL A 60 -3.53 -3.40 2.22
N PRO A 61 -4.78 -3.63 1.78
CA PRO A 61 -5.38 -2.86 0.69
C PRO A 61 -5.41 -1.35 0.96
N HIS A 62 -5.40 -0.55 -0.11
CA HIS A 62 -5.61 0.90 0.04
C HIS A 62 -6.96 1.22 0.68
N GLY A 63 -6.98 2.25 1.54
CA GLY A 63 -8.17 2.72 2.25
C GLY A 63 -8.43 1.97 3.56
N GLU A 64 -7.82 0.81 3.76
CA GLU A 64 -7.94 0.03 4.98
C GLU A 64 -7.10 0.61 6.13
N ARG A 65 -7.45 0.18 7.36
CA ARG A 65 -6.80 0.60 8.60
C ARG A 65 -6.28 -0.59 9.37
N VAL A 66 -5.19 -0.37 10.09
CA VAL A 66 -4.65 -1.35 11.04
C VAL A 66 -4.40 -0.70 12.38
N THR A 67 -4.66 -1.47 13.44
CA THR A 67 -4.39 -1.04 14.81
C THR A 67 -3.08 -1.66 15.27
N VAL A 68 -2.28 -0.90 15.98
CA VAL A 68 -0.95 -1.27 16.43
C VAL A 68 -0.84 -1.11 17.93
N ARG A 69 -0.19 -2.09 18.58
CA ARG A 69 0.13 -2.05 20.01
C ARG A 69 1.44 -2.77 20.31
N CYS A 70 2.01 -2.49 21.48
CA CYS A 70 3.12 -3.28 22.00
C CYS A 70 2.61 -4.62 22.54
N ARG A 71 3.44 -5.66 22.39
CA ARG A 71 3.16 -7.03 22.88
C ARG A 71 3.03 -7.06 24.40
N GLU A 72 3.99 -6.48 25.09
CA GLU A 72 4.08 -6.48 26.56
C GLU A 72 3.59 -5.14 27.10
N LEU A 73 2.34 -5.11 27.58
CA LEU A 73 1.74 -3.94 28.19
C LEU A 73 2.44 -3.61 29.52
N GLY A 74 2.62 -2.32 29.83
CA GLY A 74 3.26 -1.84 31.06
C GLY A 74 4.79 -1.88 31.06
N LYS A 75 5.42 -2.74 30.24
CA LYS A 75 6.88 -2.76 30.04
C LYS A 75 7.35 -1.93 28.86
N TYR A 76 6.48 -1.68 27.88
CA TYR A 76 6.78 -0.84 26.73
C TYR A 76 5.67 0.18 26.49
N LYS A 77 6.06 1.40 26.17
CA LYS A 77 5.18 2.48 25.69
C LYS A 77 5.24 2.53 24.18
N LEU A 78 4.06 2.64 23.57
CA LEU A 78 3.93 2.88 22.14
C LEU A 78 4.27 4.35 21.84
N VAL A 79 5.22 4.58 20.94
CA VAL A 79 5.62 5.90 20.47
C VAL A 79 5.24 6.03 19.01
N GLY A 80 4.33 6.95 18.67
CA GLY A 80 3.77 7.12 17.33
C GLY A 80 2.28 6.80 17.29
N ASP A 81 1.75 6.59 16.10
CA ASP A 81 0.30 6.41 15.92
C ASP A 81 -0.11 4.95 16.12
N SER A 82 -1.14 4.73 16.95
CA SER A 82 -1.72 3.40 17.19
C SER A 82 -2.64 2.94 16.05
N LEU A 83 -3.01 3.83 15.14
CA LEU A 83 -3.97 3.57 14.08
C LEU A 83 -3.43 4.09 12.75
N LEU A 84 -3.01 3.16 11.90
CA LEU A 84 -2.41 3.49 10.60
C LEU A 84 -3.44 3.28 9.49
N HIS A 85 -3.44 4.19 8.51
CA HIS A 85 -4.26 4.05 7.32
C HIS A 85 -3.39 3.83 6.09
N CYS A 86 -3.76 2.88 5.24
CA CYS A 86 -3.05 2.66 3.99
C CYS A 86 -3.48 3.67 2.91
N ARG A 87 -2.56 4.54 2.50
CA ARG A 87 -2.72 5.54 1.44
C ARG A 87 -1.72 5.30 0.31
N ASN A 88 -2.17 4.59 -0.73
CA ASN A 88 -1.43 4.34 -1.97
C ASN A 88 0.03 3.91 -1.75
N ALA A 89 0.23 2.71 -1.18
CA ALA A 89 1.51 2.14 -0.72
C ALA A 89 2.21 2.82 0.47
N SER A 90 1.67 3.92 1.01
CA SER A 90 2.23 4.59 2.19
C SER A 90 1.29 4.49 3.40
N TRP A 91 1.85 4.31 4.59
CA TRP A 91 1.09 4.40 5.83
C TRP A 91 0.94 5.86 6.24
N SER A 92 -0.29 6.28 6.55
CA SER A 92 -0.52 7.60 7.11
C SER A 92 -0.02 7.67 8.56
N GLY A 93 0.57 8.80 8.93
CA GLY A 93 0.98 9.06 10.30
C GLY A 93 2.41 8.64 10.60
N LYS A 94 2.80 8.74 11.87
CA LYS A 94 4.11 8.32 12.35
C LYS A 94 4.08 6.83 12.65
N LEU A 95 4.90 6.07 11.91
CA LEU A 95 5.08 4.64 12.17
C LEU A 95 5.46 4.40 13.63
N PRO A 96 4.70 3.56 14.35
CA PRO A 96 4.90 3.39 15.77
C PRO A 96 6.10 2.50 16.08
N SER A 97 6.71 2.73 17.24
CA SER A 97 7.73 1.87 17.84
C SER A 97 7.41 1.59 19.31
N CYS A 98 7.97 0.50 19.83
CA CYS A 98 7.83 0.13 21.24
C CYS A 98 9.12 0.47 21.98
N THR A 99 9.03 1.43 22.91
CA THR A 99 10.17 1.84 23.74
C THR A 99 10.02 1.28 25.15
N PRO A 100 11.09 0.71 25.75
CA PRO A 100 11.03 0.21 27.11
C PRO A 100 10.59 1.31 28.08
N THR A 101 9.66 0.98 28.97
CA THR A 101 9.27 1.85 30.08
C THR A 101 9.83 1.35 31.39
N THR A 102 10.53 2.22 32.10
CA THR A 102 10.84 2.08 33.52
C THR A 102 9.82 2.87 34.35
N ALA A 103 9.85 2.70 35.68
CA ALA A 103 9.09 3.55 36.60
C ALA A 103 9.40 5.04 36.42
N ILE A 104 10.58 5.36 35.87
CA ILE A 104 11.06 6.72 35.59
C ILE A 104 10.47 7.28 34.28
N SER A 105 10.48 6.49 33.20
CA SER A 105 10.01 6.97 31.89
C SER A 105 8.49 6.96 31.70
N ASN A 106 7.71 6.44 32.66
CA ASN A 106 6.24 6.48 32.59
C ASN A 106 5.67 7.90 32.80
N TYR A 107 6.38 8.76 33.53
CA TYR A 107 5.93 10.12 33.86
C TYR A 107 6.55 11.22 32.97
N THR A 108 7.21 10.84 31.88
CA THR A 108 7.79 11.77 30.88
C THR A 108 7.05 11.64 29.54
#